data_AF-A0A1C3VM61-F1
#
_entry.id   AF-A0A1C3VM61-F1
#
_cell.length_a   1.000
_cell.length_b   1.000
_cell.length_c   1.000
_cell.angle_alpha   90.00
_cell.angle_beta   90.00
_cell.angle_gamma   90.00
#
_symmetry.space_group_name_H-M   'P 1'
#
loop_
_entity.id
_entity.type
_entity.pdbx_description
1 polymer ?
#
loop_
_entity_poly.entity_id
_entity_poly.type
_entity_poly.pdbx_seq_one_letter_code
_entity_poly.pdbx_strand_id
1 'polypeptide(L)'
;MGDGKVYVWLSDRASCPMDAAVHIQLMFDRLVLPFRRPALHCFIEAHPPSRQVSRADSELVAAYEGVLPASLLELWRRKGVGFYGDMQLALIDPRPWQAVLHRWIVSPPDDVRRIPIALTPFGVLLYYRKLTATDEDVVFIDPVSKRTSDLAWSLDEFFNRFLCDRQSLESLISPTLVQSARKDCGALSPGEVYEIDQMLFSMQMLRIAKVDAFEMHRRLRDAVDPPKPTAEKPTTVADALPVEHRTTFEDIADGQGLAGLYLSSYIDWHRLLALRPDGRYSLLFWRIHYRSLERVDVRFYTGTYEISGNADGDEIVALDIVLRADSSGGDDNDDRLVAMHSGETSLLLRVYELGDIATAIGGWDKMGRSEYYFRRVTLHEAFVEEPSDGRAAPPFDDLPHILQAMIHVEPLRTTITHVADPNLDEEDDGEGTVMCTLDLGEDDGLRFNMPLYSPPDTGRHLKGWIWKMAPHACEVGVKYRRGQDGTIEDGPAIGDILTTRAPSEG
;
A
#
# COMPACT_ATOMS: atom_id res chain seq x y z
N MET A 1 -27.68 -29.97 -65.84
CA MET A 1 -27.97 -30.03 -67.28
C MET A 1 -27.47 -28.73 -67.91
N GLY A 2 -26.59 -28.82 -68.91
CA GLY A 2 -26.15 -27.75 -69.82
C GLY A 2 -25.09 -26.80 -69.24
N ASP A 3 -23.79 -26.90 -69.56
CA ASP A 3 -23.08 -26.62 -70.83
C ASP A 3 -23.15 -25.16 -71.31
N GLY A 4 -21.99 -24.60 -71.70
CA GLY A 4 -21.96 -23.47 -72.63
C GLY A 4 -20.75 -22.55 -72.56
N LYS A 5 -19.65 -22.95 -73.18
CA LYS A 5 -18.45 -22.13 -73.46
C LYS A 5 -18.70 -21.17 -74.66
N VAL A 6 -18.03 -19.99 -74.63
CA VAL A 6 -17.05 -19.45 -75.61
C VAL A 6 -17.41 -18.41 -76.73
N TYR A 7 -16.41 -17.51 -76.96
CA TYR A 7 -15.99 -16.72 -78.15
C TYR A 7 -16.47 -15.24 -78.26
N VAL A 8 -15.75 -14.21 -78.77
CA VAL A 8 -14.30 -13.88 -79.02
C VAL A 8 -14.20 -12.48 -79.72
N TRP A 9 -13.12 -11.70 -79.44
CA TRP A 9 -12.29 -10.79 -80.29
C TRP A 9 -12.69 -9.36 -80.78
N LEU A 10 -11.90 -8.38 -80.30
CA LEU A 10 -10.93 -7.46 -80.98
C LEU A 10 -11.31 -6.62 -82.22
N SER A 11 -11.09 -5.30 -82.12
CA SER A 11 -10.46 -4.34 -83.09
C SER A 11 -10.53 -2.92 -82.48
N ASP A 12 -9.69 -1.90 -82.72
CA ASP A 12 -8.51 -1.68 -83.55
C ASP A 12 -7.72 -0.45 -83.02
N ARG A 13 -6.50 -0.28 -83.52
CA ARG A 13 -5.41 0.70 -83.31
C ARG A 13 -5.77 2.19 -83.16
N ALA A 14 -4.93 2.93 -82.39
CA ALA A 14 -4.08 4.02 -82.90
C ALA A 14 -3.16 4.61 -81.82
N SER A 15 -1.88 4.82 -82.18
CA SER A 15 -0.77 5.32 -81.36
C SER A 15 -0.61 6.84 -81.43
N CYS A 16 -0.33 7.53 -80.31
CA CYS A 16 0.67 8.63 -80.10
C CYS A 16 0.48 9.32 -78.71
N PRO A 17 1.43 10.14 -78.20
CA PRO A 17 2.56 9.78 -77.35
C PRO A 17 2.36 10.25 -75.88
N MET A 18 2.61 9.39 -74.89
CA MET A 18 2.54 9.75 -73.46
C MET A 18 3.79 9.34 -72.66
N ASP A 19 4.97 9.30 -73.28
CA ASP A 19 6.21 8.90 -72.59
C ASP A 19 7.02 10.07 -71.97
N ALA A 20 6.59 11.32 -72.13
CA ALA A 20 7.24 12.48 -71.49
C ALA A 20 6.58 12.90 -70.16
N ALA A 21 5.31 12.52 -69.92
CA ALA A 21 4.57 12.92 -68.71
C ALA A 21 4.90 12.02 -67.51
N VAL A 22 5.17 10.72 -67.75
CA VAL A 22 5.45 9.75 -66.67
C VAL A 22 6.83 9.98 -66.05
N HIS A 23 7.81 10.45 -66.83
CA HIS A 23 9.16 10.71 -66.31
C HIS A 23 9.27 11.99 -65.48
N ILE A 24 8.44 13.01 -65.75
CA ILE A 24 8.38 14.25 -64.96
C ILE A 24 7.56 14.04 -63.68
N GLN A 25 6.51 13.21 -63.71
CA GLN A 25 5.75 12.84 -62.51
C GLN A 25 6.59 12.02 -61.51
N LEU A 26 7.40 11.07 -62.00
CA LEU A 26 8.32 10.27 -61.17
C LEU A 26 9.52 11.06 -60.62
N MET A 27 9.91 12.17 -61.28
CA MET A 27 10.92 13.09 -60.73
C MET A 27 10.33 14.08 -59.73
N PHE A 28 9.07 14.52 -59.90
CA PHE A 28 8.40 15.39 -58.93
C PHE A 28 7.96 14.67 -57.65
N ASP A 29 7.60 13.38 -57.72
CA ASP A 29 7.32 12.56 -56.53
C ASP A 29 8.57 12.26 -55.68
N ARG A 30 9.78 12.47 -56.24
CA ARG A 30 11.04 12.34 -55.51
C ARG A 30 11.57 13.65 -54.93
N LEU A 31 10.87 14.79 -55.12
CA LEU A 31 11.34 16.11 -54.69
C LEU A 31 10.35 16.89 -53.79
N VAL A 32 9.29 16.25 -53.28
CA VAL A 32 8.38 16.85 -52.28
C VAL A 32 8.37 16.01 -50.98
N LEU A 33 9.48 15.98 -50.26
CA LEU A 33 9.59 15.34 -48.94
C LEU A 33 10.30 16.22 -47.88
N PRO A 34 9.78 17.42 -47.52
CA PRO A 34 10.08 17.90 -46.17
C PRO A 34 8.87 18.26 -45.29
N PHE A 35 7.62 18.27 -45.78
CA PHE A 35 6.52 18.89 -45.00
C PHE A 35 5.21 18.11 -44.88
N ARG A 36 5.19 16.77 -45.01
CA ARG A 36 4.03 16.01 -44.51
C ARG A 36 4.08 15.93 -42.99
N ARG A 37 3.09 16.56 -42.34
CA ARG A 37 2.84 16.44 -40.89
C ARG A 37 2.75 14.94 -40.53
N PRO A 38 3.46 14.47 -39.49
CA PRO A 38 3.36 13.08 -39.04
C PRO A 38 1.93 12.71 -38.64
N ALA A 39 1.56 11.42 -38.70
CA ALA A 39 0.24 10.97 -38.27
C ALA A 39 -0.06 11.33 -36.79
N LEU A 40 0.94 11.22 -35.91
CA LEU A 40 0.84 11.56 -34.49
C LEU A 40 1.33 12.99 -34.19
N HIS A 41 0.95 13.96 -35.04
CA HIS A 41 1.47 15.33 -34.94
C HIS A 41 1.03 16.06 -33.66
N CYS A 42 -0.23 15.92 -33.23
CA CYS A 42 -0.73 16.58 -32.03
C CYS A 42 0.07 16.12 -30.80
N PHE A 43 0.33 14.81 -30.70
CA PHE A 43 1.18 14.25 -29.66
C PHE A 43 2.58 14.87 -29.66
N ILE A 44 3.24 14.94 -30.82
CA ILE A 44 4.60 15.48 -30.93
C ILE A 44 4.66 16.97 -30.55
N GLU A 45 3.63 17.74 -30.86
CA GLU A 45 3.54 19.16 -30.50
C GLU A 45 3.30 19.34 -29.00
N ALA A 46 2.37 18.57 -28.42
CA ALA A 46 2.08 18.62 -26.98
C ALA A 46 3.22 18.07 -26.12
N HIS A 47 3.90 17.03 -26.60
CA HIS A 47 4.93 16.28 -25.88
C HIS A 47 6.18 16.12 -26.76
N PRO A 48 7.04 17.14 -26.86
CA PRO A 48 8.24 17.05 -27.69
C PRO A 48 9.20 15.96 -27.20
N PRO A 49 9.94 15.29 -28.10
CA PRO A 49 10.94 14.30 -27.71
C PRO A 49 12.08 14.94 -26.92
N SER A 50 12.49 14.30 -25.83
CA SER A 50 13.66 14.72 -25.06
C SER A 50 14.97 14.46 -25.83
N ARG A 51 16.07 15.03 -25.32
CA ARG A 51 17.42 14.80 -25.88
C ARG A 51 17.90 13.34 -25.74
N GLN A 52 17.26 12.57 -24.86
CA GLN A 52 17.60 11.16 -24.60
C GLN A 52 16.86 10.20 -25.54
N VAL A 53 15.96 10.70 -26.41
CA VAL A 53 15.28 9.87 -27.40
C VAL A 53 16.26 9.43 -28.47
N SER A 54 16.36 8.11 -28.67
CA SER A 54 17.14 7.50 -29.74
C SER A 54 16.22 7.03 -30.86
N ARG A 55 16.60 7.25 -32.12
CA ARG A 55 15.85 6.71 -33.26
C ARG A 55 15.77 5.19 -33.15
N ALA A 56 14.59 4.65 -33.42
CA ALA A 56 14.42 3.22 -33.54
C ALA A 56 15.27 2.70 -34.70
N ASP A 57 16.00 1.60 -34.46
CA ASP A 57 16.70 0.91 -35.52
C ASP A 57 15.70 0.29 -36.51
N SER A 58 16.17 -0.02 -37.73
CA SER A 58 15.31 -0.58 -38.78
C SER A 58 14.78 -1.97 -38.45
N GLU A 59 15.48 -2.71 -37.59
CA GLU A 59 15.13 -4.08 -37.19
C GLU A 59 13.92 -4.07 -36.24
N LEU A 60 13.90 -3.16 -35.28
CA LEU A 60 12.78 -2.88 -34.38
C LEU A 60 11.54 -2.50 -35.17
N VAL A 61 11.67 -1.54 -36.09
CA VAL A 61 10.54 -1.07 -36.90
C VAL A 61 9.97 -2.21 -37.76
N ALA A 62 10.84 -2.97 -38.44
CA ALA A 62 10.43 -4.08 -39.28
C ALA A 62 9.74 -5.21 -38.48
N ALA A 63 10.19 -5.48 -37.25
CA ALA A 63 9.61 -6.51 -36.39
C ALA A 63 8.13 -6.27 -36.03
N TYR A 64 7.68 -5.01 -36.07
CA TYR A 64 6.31 -4.62 -35.73
C TYR A 64 5.50 -4.09 -36.92
N GLU A 65 6.04 -4.13 -38.15
CA GLU A 65 5.26 -3.81 -39.35
C GLU A 65 4.09 -4.79 -39.54
N GLY A 66 2.89 -4.25 -39.77
CA GLY A 66 1.65 -5.04 -39.84
C GLY A 66 1.15 -5.55 -38.48
N VAL A 67 1.87 -5.28 -37.38
CA VAL A 67 1.48 -5.65 -36.01
C VAL A 67 1.01 -4.43 -35.22
N LEU A 68 1.76 -3.33 -35.30
CA LEU A 68 1.40 -2.04 -34.72
C LEU A 68 0.87 -1.09 -35.82
N PRO A 69 -0.01 -0.14 -35.45
CA PRO A 69 -0.44 0.93 -36.34
C PRO A 69 0.74 1.69 -36.99
N ALA A 70 0.61 1.97 -38.28
CA ALA A 70 1.67 2.61 -39.07
C ALA A 70 2.04 4.01 -38.54
N SER A 71 1.12 4.68 -37.86
CA SER A 71 1.31 5.97 -37.18
C SER A 71 2.37 5.92 -36.08
N LEU A 72 2.35 4.88 -35.24
CA LEU A 72 3.36 4.67 -34.19
C LEU A 72 4.72 4.33 -34.80
N LEU A 73 4.75 3.46 -35.82
CA LEU A 73 5.99 3.10 -36.52
C LEU A 73 6.61 4.31 -37.23
N GLU A 74 5.80 5.21 -37.80
CA GLU A 74 6.27 6.49 -38.33
C GLU A 74 6.91 7.36 -37.25
N LEU A 75 6.29 7.45 -36.07
CA LEU A 75 6.84 8.18 -34.92
C LEU A 75 8.21 7.60 -34.49
N TRP A 76 8.32 6.28 -34.36
CA TRP A 76 9.58 5.61 -34.01
C TRP A 76 10.68 5.85 -35.04
N ARG A 77 10.36 5.78 -36.34
CA ARG A 77 11.32 6.06 -37.42
C ARG A 77 11.80 7.52 -37.40
N ARG A 78 10.88 8.48 -37.22
CA ARG A 78 11.17 9.91 -37.37
C ARG A 78 11.77 10.52 -36.11
N LYS A 79 11.24 10.17 -34.94
CA LYS A 79 11.54 10.80 -33.65
C LYS A 79 12.27 9.86 -32.71
N GLY A 80 11.85 8.59 -32.63
CA GLY A 80 12.53 7.56 -31.84
C GLY A 80 11.78 7.09 -30.61
N VAL A 81 12.48 6.34 -29.78
CA VAL A 81 12.02 5.70 -28.54
C VAL A 81 12.78 6.35 -27.37
N GLY A 82 12.08 6.60 -26.25
CA GLY A 82 12.60 7.36 -25.10
C GLY A 82 11.56 8.32 -24.53
N PHE A 83 11.99 9.31 -23.74
CA PHE A 83 11.08 10.23 -23.04
C PHE A 83 10.51 11.34 -23.94
N TYR A 84 9.21 11.58 -23.80
CA TYR A 84 8.44 12.65 -24.45
C TYR A 84 7.78 13.56 -23.40
N GLY A 85 7.79 14.87 -23.65
CA GLY A 85 7.16 15.89 -22.80
C GLY A 85 7.80 16.07 -21.43
N ASP A 86 7.30 17.06 -20.68
CA ASP A 86 7.78 17.38 -19.33
C ASP A 86 7.34 16.35 -18.30
N MET A 87 6.33 15.55 -18.63
CA MET A 87 5.90 14.42 -17.79
C MET A 87 6.76 13.18 -17.99
N GLN A 88 7.83 13.19 -18.80
CA GLN A 88 8.73 12.03 -18.99
C GLN A 88 8.00 10.71 -19.33
N LEU A 89 6.98 10.77 -20.19
CA LEU A 89 6.35 9.56 -20.74
C LEU A 89 7.37 8.84 -21.62
N ALA A 90 7.71 7.60 -21.30
CA ALA A 90 8.69 6.83 -22.06
C ALA A 90 8.00 5.97 -23.12
N LEU A 91 8.29 6.21 -24.39
CA LEU A 91 8.07 5.18 -25.41
C LEU A 91 9.16 4.14 -25.26
N ILE A 92 8.81 2.85 -25.34
CA ILE A 92 9.71 1.73 -25.04
C ILE A 92 9.87 0.79 -26.24
N ASP A 93 11.00 0.10 -26.29
CA ASP A 93 11.18 -1.08 -27.14
C ASP A 93 10.33 -2.22 -26.56
N PRO A 94 9.35 -2.79 -27.28
CA PRO A 94 8.49 -3.81 -26.71
C PRO A 94 9.20 -5.13 -26.42
N ARG A 95 10.33 -5.43 -27.08
CA ARG A 95 11.01 -6.74 -27.02
C ARG A 95 11.39 -7.17 -25.59
N PRO A 96 12.11 -6.38 -24.78
CA PRO A 96 12.43 -6.76 -23.40
C PRO A 96 11.21 -6.69 -22.46
N TRP A 97 10.21 -5.87 -22.80
CA TRP A 97 9.01 -5.66 -21.97
C TRP A 97 7.92 -6.71 -22.20
N GLN A 98 7.99 -7.48 -23.28
CA GLN A 98 6.99 -8.50 -23.60
C GLN A 98 6.89 -9.57 -22.49
N ALA A 99 8.03 -10.01 -21.94
CA ALA A 99 8.07 -10.96 -20.84
C ALA A 99 7.45 -10.39 -19.55
N VAL A 100 7.69 -9.10 -19.27
CA VAL A 100 7.08 -8.40 -18.14
C VAL A 100 5.56 -8.37 -18.28
N LEU A 101 5.06 -7.97 -19.45
CA LEU A 101 3.63 -7.91 -19.74
C LEU A 101 2.96 -9.29 -19.59
N HIS A 102 3.59 -10.35 -20.12
CA HIS A 102 3.09 -11.73 -19.99
C HIS A 102 3.03 -12.21 -18.55
N ARG A 103 3.98 -11.81 -17.70
CA ARG A 103 3.91 -12.15 -16.27
C ARG A 103 2.71 -11.49 -15.59
N TRP A 104 2.37 -10.25 -15.95
CA TRP A 104 1.23 -9.56 -15.35
C TRP A 104 -0.13 -10.10 -15.82
N ILE A 105 -0.24 -10.54 -17.07
CA ILE A 105 -1.49 -10.99 -17.67
C ILE A 105 -1.53 -12.52 -17.82
N VAL A 106 -2.18 -13.22 -16.88
CA VAL A 106 -2.32 -14.69 -16.87
C VAL A 106 -3.50 -15.16 -17.75
N SER A 107 -3.64 -14.61 -18.96
CA SER A 107 -4.61 -15.12 -19.95
C SER A 107 -3.90 -16.07 -20.92
N PRO A 108 -4.58 -17.11 -21.45
CA PRO A 108 -4.01 -17.99 -22.46
C PRO A 108 -3.47 -17.18 -23.66
N PRO A 109 -2.33 -17.59 -24.25
CA PRO A 109 -1.64 -16.85 -25.30
C PRO A 109 -2.40 -16.70 -26.63
N ASP A 110 -3.55 -17.36 -26.80
CA ASP A 110 -4.24 -17.48 -28.09
C ASP A 110 -5.33 -16.42 -28.35
N ASP A 111 -5.74 -15.59 -27.38
CA ASP A 111 -6.97 -14.79 -27.56
C ASP A 111 -6.80 -13.33 -28.01
N VAL A 112 -5.68 -12.63 -27.76
CA VAL A 112 -5.49 -11.25 -28.22
C VAL A 112 -3.99 -10.94 -28.21
N ARG A 113 -3.43 -10.44 -29.32
CA ARG A 113 -2.02 -10.00 -29.36
C ARG A 113 -1.87 -8.70 -28.59
N ARG A 114 -0.98 -8.69 -27.59
CA ARG A 114 -0.71 -7.56 -26.68
C ARG A 114 0.73 -7.11 -26.80
N ILE A 115 0.97 -5.82 -27.05
CA ILE A 115 2.31 -5.27 -27.30
C ILE A 115 2.55 -4.10 -26.33
N PRO A 116 3.54 -4.15 -25.43
CA PRO A 116 3.87 -3.01 -24.58
C PRO A 116 4.46 -1.87 -25.42
N ILE A 117 3.96 -0.65 -25.26
CA ILE A 117 4.31 0.49 -26.12
C ILE A 117 4.88 1.68 -25.37
N ALA A 118 4.53 1.86 -24.09
CA ALA A 118 5.00 2.98 -23.29
C ALA A 118 5.00 2.67 -21.78
N LEU A 119 5.74 3.49 -21.03
CA LEU A 119 5.83 3.44 -19.59
C LEU A 119 5.66 4.86 -19.02
N THR A 120 4.85 5.01 -17.98
CA THR A 120 4.76 6.29 -17.24
C THR A 120 5.97 6.46 -16.31
N PRO A 121 6.25 7.67 -15.79
CA PRO A 121 7.32 7.89 -14.82
C PRO A 121 7.22 7.04 -13.56
N PHE A 122 6.03 6.53 -13.21
CA PHE A 122 5.80 5.71 -12.02
C PHE A 122 5.68 4.22 -12.36
N GLY A 123 6.08 3.83 -13.57
CA GLY A 123 6.11 2.44 -14.01
C GLY A 123 4.74 1.83 -14.30
N VAL A 124 3.73 2.65 -14.63
CA VAL A 124 2.50 2.13 -15.24
C VAL A 124 2.82 1.71 -16.67
N LEU A 125 2.57 0.43 -16.99
CA LEU A 125 2.88 -0.15 -18.30
C LEU A 125 1.68 0.01 -19.23
N LEU A 126 1.90 0.68 -20.36
CA LEU A 126 0.90 0.92 -21.40
C LEU A 126 1.12 -0.06 -22.54
N TYR A 127 0.07 -0.72 -22.99
CA TYR A 127 0.16 -1.71 -24.06
C TYR A 127 -1.01 -1.62 -25.03
N TYR A 128 -0.70 -1.90 -26.28
CA TYR A 128 -1.63 -1.99 -27.39
C TYR A 128 -2.23 -3.40 -27.44
N ARG A 129 -3.53 -3.51 -27.75
CA ARG A 129 -4.16 -4.78 -28.11
C ARG A 129 -4.77 -4.71 -29.51
N LYS A 130 -4.51 -5.76 -30.30
CA LYS A 130 -5.27 -6.02 -31.53
C LYS A 130 -6.39 -7.01 -31.22
N LEU A 131 -7.61 -6.50 -31.02
CA LEU A 131 -8.76 -7.30 -30.59
C LEU A 131 -9.33 -8.11 -31.75
N THR A 132 -9.47 -7.48 -32.92
CA THR A 132 -9.94 -8.11 -34.16
C THR A 132 -9.13 -7.59 -35.34
N ALA A 133 -9.46 -7.95 -36.58
CA ALA A 133 -8.81 -7.38 -37.76
C ALA A 133 -8.98 -5.84 -37.84
N THR A 134 -10.11 -5.33 -37.37
CA THR A 134 -10.46 -3.90 -37.42
C THR A 134 -10.34 -3.21 -36.07
N ASP A 135 -10.58 -3.93 -34.98
CA ASP A 135 -10.69 -3.35 -33.65
C ASP A 135 -9.38 -3.46 -32.87
N GLU A 136 -9.09 -2.43 -32.11
CA GLU A 136 -7.90 -2.29 -31.29
C GLU A 136 -8.20 -1.40 -30.09
N ASP A 137 -7.31 -1.42 -29.10
CA ASP A 137 -7.35 -0.47 -28.00
C ASP A 137 -5.97 -0.28 -27.38
N VAL A 138 -5.88 0.70 -26.48
CA VAL A 138 -4.74 0.93 -25.61
C VAL A 138 -5.19 0.80 -24.17
N VAL A 139 -4.43 0.04 -23.38
CA VAL A 139 -4.75 -0.34 -22.00
C VAL A 139 -3.53 -0.07 -21.13
N PHE A 140 -3.76 0.15 -19.83
CA PHE A 140 -2.68 0.19 -18.86
C PHE A 140 -2.75 -0.95 -17.83
N ILE A 141 -1.60 -1.28 -17.28
CA ILE A 141 -1.46 -2.01 -16.02
C ILE A 141 -0.64 -1.16 -15.07
N ASP A 142 -1.23 -0.84 -13.92
CA ASP A 142 -0.53 -0.23 -12.82
C ASP A 142 -0.06 -1.35 -11.86
N PRO A 143 1.25 -1.64 -11.79
CA PRO A 143 1.77 -2.70 -10.94
C PRO A 143 1.71 -2.36 -9.44
N VAL A 144 1.56 -1.08 -9.08
CA VAL A 144 1.51 -0.60 -7.70
C VAL A 144 0.08 -0.72 -7.17
N SER A 145 -0.90 -0.10 -7.86
CA SER A 145 -2.31 -0.16 -7.45
C SER A 145 -3.01 -1.45 -7.88
N LYS A 146 -2.37 -2.28 -8.71
CA LYS A 146 -2.91 -3.53 -9.28
C LYS A 146 -4.17 -3.29 -10.13
N ARG A 147 -4.30 -2.09 -10.72
CA ARG A 147 -5.44 -1.72 -11.57
C ARG A 147 -5.10 -1.89 -13.04
N THR A 148 -6.15 -2.13 -13.83
CA THR A 148 -6.10 -2.12 -15.29
C THR A 148 -7.42 -1.58 -15.83
N SER A 149 -7.35 -0.80 -16.91
CA SER A 149 -8.52 -0.29 -17.64
C SER A 149 -8.10 0.09 -19.06
N ASP A 150 -9.05 0.08 -19.99
CA ASP A 150 -8.89 0.71 -21.29
C ASP A 150 -8.74 2.23 -21.18
N LEU A 151 -7.93 2.80 -22.06
CA LEU A 151 -7.66 4.24 -22.16
C LEU A 151 -8.27 4.85 -23.41
N ALA A 152 -8.20 4.13 -24.53
CA ALA A 152 -8.76 4.56 -25.81
C ALA A 152 -9.00 3.36 -26.74
N TRP A 153 -9.94 3.51 -27.67
CA TRP A 153 -10.35 2.47 -28.64
C TRP A 153 -9.57 2.52 -29.95
N SER A 154 -8.50 3.31 -30.01
CA SER A 154 -7.49 3.25 -31.07
C SER A 154 -6.17 3.86 -30.62
N LEU A 155 -5.08 3.44 -31.25
CA LEU A 155 -3.76 4.02 -30.96
C LEU A 155 -3.70 5.51 -31.32
N ASP A 156 -4.29 5.89 -32.44
CA ASP A 156 -4.28 7.28 -32.91
C ASP A 156 -5.07 8.20 -31.97
N GLU A 157 -6.22 7.73 -31.46
CA GLU A 157 -6.98 8.46 -30.44
C GLU A 157 -6.18 8.58 -29.14
N PHE A 158 -5.53 7.50 -28.70
CA PHE A 158 -4.69 7.53 -27.50
C PHE A 158 -3.61 8.62 -27.60
N PHE A 159 -2.85 8.65 -28.69
CA PHE A 159 -1.75 9.62 -28.84
C PHE A 159 -2.24 11.04 -29.12
N ASN A 160 -3.15 11.23 -30.08
CA ASN A 160 -3.53 12.57 -30.54
C ASN A 160 -4.69 13.20 -29.76
N ARG A 161 -5.41 12.44 -28.91
CA ARG A 161 -6.50 12.97 -28.08
C ARG A 161 -6.25 12.71 -26.61
N PHE A 162 -6.17 11.45 -26.17
CA PHE A 162 -6.06 11.12 -24.74
C PHE A 162 -4.81 11.74 -24.10
N LEU A 163 -3.63 11.54 -24.69
CA LEU A 163 -2.38 12.12 -24.17
C LEU A 163 -2.30 13.64 -24.36
N CYS A 164 -3.08 14.22 -25.27
CA CYS A 164 -3.09 15.67 -25.51
C CYS A 164 -4.12 16.41 -24.63
N ASP A 165 -5.09 15.70 -24.08
CA ASP A 165 -6.06 16.24 -23.14
C ASP A 165 -5.49 16.25 -21.72
N ARG A 166 -5.56 17.41 -21.07
CA ARG A 166 -4.94 17.62 -19.77
C ARG A 166 -5.56 16.74 -18.69
N GLN A 167 -6.88 16.70 -18.60
CA GLN A 167 -7.57 15.94 -17.56
C GLN A 167 -7.31 14.42 -17.71
N SER A 168 -7.35 13.93 -18.94
CA SER A 168 -7.05 12.54 -19.27
C SER A 168 -5.60 12.17 -18.92
N LEU A 169 -4.63 13.01 -19.29
CA LEU A 169 -3.22 12.78 -18.96
C LEU A 169 -2.96 12.84 -17.45
N GLU A 170 -3.55 13.82 -16.74
CA GLU A 170 -3.42 13.99 -15.29
C GLU A 170 -3.97 12.79 -14.51
N SER A 171 -5.02 12.14 -15.04
CA SER A 171 -5.58 10.90 -14.47
C SER A 171 -4.62 9.71 -14.56
N LEU A 172 -3.72 9.72 -15.55
CA LEU A 172 -2.72 8.66 -15.78
C LEU A 172 -1.38 8.97 -15.12
N ILE A 173 -1.00 10.26 -15.09
CA ILE A 173 0.28 10.74 -14.56
C ILE A 173 0.02 12.01 -13.75
N SER A 174 0.09 11.91 -12.43
CA SER A 174 -0.09 13.06 -11.53
C SER A 174 1.04 14.09 -11.71
N PRO A 175 0.75 15.34 -12.14
CA PRO A 175 1.77 16.38 -12.28
C PRO A 175 2.43 16.76 -10.96
N THR A 176 1.66 16.79 -9.88
CA THR A 176 2.15 17.13 -8.54
C THR A 176 3.18 16.11 -8.07
N LEU A 177 2.89 14.81 -8.27
CA LEU A 177 3.84 13.75 -7.92
C LEU A 177 5.10 13.79 -8.81
N VAL A 178 4.97 14.03 -10.12
CA VAL A 178 6.14 14.16 -11.01
C VAL A 178 7.01 15.35 -10.60
N GLN A 179 6.40 16.47 -10.23
CA GLN A 179 7.12 17.66 -9.79
C GLN A 179 7.89 17.41 -8.47
N SER A 180 7.24 16.77 -7.49
CA SER A 180 7.88 16.38 -6.23
C SER A 180 9.02 15.39 -6.48
N ALA A 181 8.78 14.34 -7.26
CA ALA A 181 9.79 13.34 -7.61
C ALA A 181 11.04 13.95 -8.27
N ARG A 182 10.83 14.88 -9.22
CA ARG A 182 11.92 15.59 -9.88
C ARG A 182 12.69 16.50 -8.93
N LYS A 183 12.01 17.14 -7.98
CA LYS A 183 12.64 18.00 -6.98
C LYS A 183 13.52 17.18 -6.04
N ASP A 184 13.05 16.00 -5.63
CA ASP A 184 13.72 15.20 -4.60
C ASP A 184 14.82 14.29 -5.18
N CYS A 185 14.60 13.74 -6.38
CA CYS A 185 15.49 12.73 -6.96
C CYS A 185 16.14 13.14 -8.29
N GLY A 186 15.77 14.30 -8.85
CA GLY A 186 16.18 14.72 -10.19
C GLY A 186 15.45 13.96 -11.31
N ALA A 187 15.73 14.31 -12.56
CA ALA A 187 15.08 13.70 -13.72
C ALA A 187 15.47 12.21 -13.91
N LEU A 188 14.54 11.44 -14.50
CA LEU A 188 14.78 10.03 -14.86
C LEU A 188 15.80 9.91 -16.01
N SER A 189 16.61 8.87 -15.93
CA SER A 189 17.45 8.34 -17.01
C SER A 189 16.72 7.20 -17.74
N PRO A 190 17.14 6.79 -18.95
CA PRO A 190 16.52 5.68 -19.65
C PRO A 190 16.49 4.40 -18.80
N GLY A 191 15.32 3.78 -18.69
CA GLY A 191 15.11 2.58 -17.86
C GLY A 191 14.78 2.85 -16.39
N GLU A 192 14.89 4.10 -15.92
CA GLU A 192 14.49 4.47 -14.56
C GLU A 192 13.01 4.84 -14.49
N VAL A 193 12.41 4.59 -13.32
CA VAL A 193 11.10 5.09 -12.89
C VAL A 193 11.20 5.64 -11.47
N TYR A 194 10.25 6.48 -11.08
CA TYR A 194 10.04 6.89 -9.70
C TYR A 194 9.19 5.84 -8.99
N GLU A 195 9.66 5.40 -7.83
CA GLU A 195 8.92 4.54 -6.94
C GLU A 195 8.54 5.29 -5.68
N ILE A 196 7.26 5.20 -5.31
CA ILE A 196 6.71 5.81 -4.10
C ILE A 196 6.57 4.72 -3.03
N ASP A 197 7.14 4.96 -1.86
CA ASP A 197 6.96 4.10 -0.70
C ASP A 197 5.49 4.12 -0.25
N GLN A 198 4.75 3.05 -0.55
CA GLN A 198 3.32 2.99 -0.29
C GLN A 198 2.97 3.04 1.20
N MET A 199 3.83 2.48 2.08
CA MET A 199 3.57 2.50 3.53
C MET A 199 3.64 3.92 4.07
N LEU A 200 4.70 4.64 3.68
CA LEU A 200 4.86 6.04 4.07
C LEU A 200 3.79 6.91 3.41
N PHE A 201 3.45 6.66 2.16
CA PHE A 201 2.43 7.42 1.45
C PHE A 201 1.05 7.29 2.11
N SER A 202 0.68 6.10 2.58
CA SER A 202 -0.55 5.89 3.39
C SER A 202 -0.50 6.60 4.75
N MET A 203 0.69 6.89 5.27
CA MET A 203 0.92 7.69 6.48
C MET A 203 1.11 9.19 6.17
N GLN A 204 0.72 9.64 4.96
CA GLN A 204 0.91 11.02 4.47
C GLN A 204 2.37 11.50 4.43
N MET A 205 3.33 10.59 4.46
CA MET A 205 4.75 10.86 4.29
C MET A 205 5.20 10.47 2.88
N LEU A 206 5.69 11.42 2.10
CA LEU A 206 6.14 11.15 0.74
C LEU A 206 7.62 10.76 0.72
N ARG A 207 7.92 9.50 0.38
CA ARG A 207 9.27 9.06 0.05
C ARG A 207 9.31 8.55 -1.38
N ILE A 208 10.16 9.16 -2.19
CA ILE A 208 10.34 8.83 -3.60
C ILE A 208 11.78 8.40 -3.82
N ALA A 209 11.97 7.36 -4.63
CA ALA A 209 13.28 6.94 -5.10
C ALA A 209 13.26 6.72 -6.61
N LYS A 210 14.43 6.85 -7.26
CA LYS A 210 14.62 6.34 -8.62
C LYS A 210 15.05 4.89 -8.55
N VAL A 211 14.38 4.05 -9.31
CA VAL A 211 14.65 2.61 -9.39
C VAL A 211 14.69 2.16 -10.84
N ASP A 212 15.34 1.01 -11.08
CA ASP A 212 15.24 0.34 -12.37
C ASP A 212 13.81 -0.19 -12.57
N ALA A 213 13.23 0.10 -13.73
CA ALA A 213 11.85 -0.23 -14.01
C ALA A 213 11.59 -1.75 -14.12
N PHE A 214 12.55 -2.51 -14.67
CA PHE A 214 12.42 -3.97 -14.74
C PHE A 214 12.45 -4.60 -13.35
N GLU A 215 13.38 -4.15 -12.50
CA GLU A 215 13.50 -4.62 -11.12
C GLU A 215 12.25 -4.27 -10.30
N MET A 216 11.69 -3.07 -10.49
CA MET A 216 10.43 -2.66 -9.88
C MET A 216 9.29 -3.62 -10.25
N HIS A 217 9.05 -3.83 -11.55
CA HIS A 217 8.00 -4.74 -12.01
C HIS A 217 8.23 -6.18 -11.57
N ARG A 218 9.49 -6.65 -11.54
CA ARG A 218 9.84 -7.99 -11.06
C ARG A 218 9.45 -8.13 -9.59
N ARG A 219 9.92 -7.22 -8.74
CA ARG A 219 9.63 -7.20 -7.29
C ARG A 219 8.14 -7.14 -7.01
N LEU A 220 7.40 -6.23 -7.68
CA LEU A 220 5.96 -6.08 -7.50
C LEU A 220 5.20 -7.31 -7.97
N ARG A 221 5.60 -7.95 -9.07
CA ARG A 221 4.96 -9.19 -9.53
C ARG A 221 5.26 -10.37 -8.61
N ASP A 222 6.49 -10.49 -8.12
CA ASP A 222 6.88 -11.53 -7.14
C ASP A 222 6.10 -11.36 -5.82
N ALA A 223 5.68 -10.12 -5.49
CA ALA A 223 4.75 -9.83 -4.40
C ALA A 223 3.27 -10.11 -4.74
N VAL A 224 2.91 -10.42 -5.99
CA VAL A 224 1.53 -10.79 -6.36
C VAL A 224 1.39 -12.30 -6.52
N ASP A 225 2.38 -12.97 -7.13
CA ASP A 225 2.51 -14.43 -7.13
C ASP A 225 3.41 -14.83 -5.96
N PRO A 226 2.87 -15.03 -4.73
CA PRO A 226 3.70 -15.46 -3.62
C PRO A 226 4.48 -16.72 -4.04
N PRO A 227 5.80 -16.78 -3.78
CA PRO A 227 6.51 -18.05 -3.89
C PRO A 227 5.73 -19.09 -3.07
N LYS A 228 5.69 -20.33 -3.56
CA LYS A 228 5.09 -21.44 -2.81
C LYS A 228 5.68 -21.41 -1.39
N PRO A 229 4.87 -21.65 -0.34
CA PRO A 229 5.39 -21.74 1.02
C PRO A 229 6.59 -22.69 1.03
N THR A 230 7.74 -22.18 1.43
CA THR A 230 8.96 -22.98 1.58
C THR A 230 8.97 -23.66 2.95
N ALA A 231 8.14 -23.18 3.88
CA ALA A 231 7.87 -23.79 5.18
C ALA A 231 6.39 -24.12 5.36
N GLU A 232 6.10 -25.01 6.32
CA GLU A 232 4.73 -25.36 6.70
C GLU A 232 4.11 -24.31 7.63
N LYS A 233 2.78 -24.15 7.51
CA LYS A 233 2.01 -23.30 8.41
C LYS A 233 2.05 -23.90 9.81
N PRO A 234 2.39 -23.12 10.86
CA PRO A 234 2.40 -23.64 12.21
C PRO A 234 1.01 -24.13 12.62
N THR A 235 0.97 -25.30 13.26
CA THR A 235 -0.25 -25.81 13.91
C THR A 235 -0.17 -25.65 15.43
N THR A 236 1.04 -25.71 15.99
CA THR A 236 1.32 -25.56 17.42
C THR A 236 2.31 -24.42 17.68
N VAL A 237 2.39 -23.96 18.93
CA VAL A 237 3.38 -22.96 19.36
C VAL A 237 4.80 -23.46 19.07
N ALA A 238 5.09 -24.75 19.28
CA ALA A 238 6.37 -25.35 18.91
C ALA A 238 6.67 -25.24 17.41
N ASP A 239 5.68 -25.49 16.55
CA ASP A 239 5.87 -25.38 15.10
C ASP A 239 6.20 -23.93 14.71
N ALA A 240 5.58 -22.95 15.37
CA ALA A 240 5.77 -21.53 15.09
C ALA A 240 7.22 -21.06 15.33
N LEU A 241 7.94 -21.70 16.25
CA LEU A 241 9.31 -21.32 16.60
C LEU A 241 10.33 -21.60 15.48
N PRO A 242 11.34 -20.72 15.31
CA PRO A 242 12.55 -21.04 14.56
C PRO A 242 13.18 -22.34 15.09
N VAL A 243 13.55 -23.24 14.18
CA VAL A 243 13.97 -24.61 14.51
C VAL A 243 15.19 -24.61 15.44
N GLU A 244 16.12 -23.70 15.21
CA GLU A 244 17.35 -23.51 15.98
C GLU A 244 17.12 -23.11 17.45
N HIS A 245 15.95 -22.57 17.79
CA HIS A 245 15.64 -22.10 19.14
C HIS A 245 14.68 -23.02 19.92
N ARG A 246 14.05 -24.01 19.29
CA ARG A 246 13.01 -24.87 19.91
C ARG A 246 13.47 -25.51 21.22
N THR A 247 14.67 -26.09 21.23
CA THR A 247 15.26 -26.76 22.40
C THR A 247 15.47 -25.85 23.60
N THR A 248 15.52 -24.53 23.40
CA THR A 248 15.67 -23.56 24.51
C THR A 248 14.38 -23.39 25.31
N PHE A 249 13.24 -23.60 24.64
CA PHE A 249 11.89 -23.48 25.19
C PHE A 249 11.28 -24.84 25.54
N GLU A 250 11.94 -25.94 25.15
CA GLU A 250 11.65 -27.28 25.65
C GLU A 250 11.94 -27.34 27.18
N ASP A 251 11.15 -28.14 27.90
CA ASP A 251 11.28 -28.36 29.34
C ASP A 251 11.12 -27.12 30.26
N ILE A 252 10.52 -26.02 29.77
CA ILE A 252 10.10 -24.93 30.63
C ILE A 252 8.93 -25.42 31.49
N ALA A 253 9.15 -25.49 32.80
CA ALA A 253 8.16 -25.99 33.74
C ALA A 253 6.88 -25.15 33.71
N ASP A 254 5.76 -25.79 33.37
CA ASP A 254 4.44 -25.25 33.68
C ASP A 254 4.16 -25.50 35.17
N GLY A 255 4.31 -24.47 35.98
CA GLY A 255 4.16 -24.57 37.42
C GLY A 255 3.57 -23.32 38.07
N GLN A 256 3.30 -23.42 39.38
CA GLN A 256 2.72 -22.33 40.18
C GLN A 256 3.55 -21.03 40.10
N GLY A 257 2.86 -19.89 40.04
CA GLY A 257 3.47 -18.57 39.89
C GLY A 257 3.66 -18.16 38.42
N LEU A 258 4.60 -17.24 38.20
CA LEU A 258 4.89 -16.63 36.89
C LEU A 258 5.89 -17.41 36.04
N ALA A 259 6.42 -18.54 36.52
CA ALA A 259 7.27 -19.39 35.71
C ALA A 259 6.43 -20.09 34.63
N GLY A 260 6.90 -20.06 33.39
CA GLY A 260 6.18 -20.62 32.24
C GLY A 260 6.54 -19.95 30.92
N LEU A 261 5.77 -20.27 29.88
CA LEU A 261 5.89 -19.70 28.54
C LEU A 261 4.76 -18.69 28.29
N TYR A 262 5.12 -17.56 27.68
CA TYR A 262 4.23 -16.45 27.41
C TYR A 262 4.41 -15.97 25.98
N LEU A 263 3.36 -16.06 25.17
CA LEU A 263 3.34 -15.69 23.75
C LEU A 263 2.62 -14.35 23.57
N SER A 264 3.26 -13.44 22.84
CA SER A 264 2.63 -12.25 22.25
C SER A 264 2.75 -12.35 20.73
N SER A 265 1.68 -12.01 20.02
CA SER A 265 1.64 -12.04 18.55
C SER A 265 0.99 -10.76 18.04
N TYR A 266 1.49 -10.17 16.96
CA TYR A 266 0.82 -9.07 16.28
C TYR A 266 1.13 -9.14 14.78
N ILE A 267 0.09 -9.38 13.99
CA ILE A 267 0.20 -9.61 12.54
C ILE A 267 1.16 -10.78 12.28
N ASP A 268 2.33 -10.52 11.69
CA ASP A 268 3.34 -11.52 11.35
C ASP A 268 4.49 -11.58 12.36
N TRP A 269 4.50 -10.69 13.36
CA TRP A 269 5.50 -10.64 14.41
C TRP A 269 5.07 -11.42 15.65
N HIS A 270 6.01 -12.15 16.23
CA HIS A 270 5.78 -12.99 17.40
C HIS A 270 6.91 -12.85 18.41
N ARG A 271 6.53 -12.99 19.68
CA ARG A 271 7.43 -12.94 20.82
C ARG A 271 7.09 -14.06 21.79
N LEU A 272 8.09 -14.84 22.17
CA LEU A 272 7.94 -15.89 23.18
C LEU A 272 8.89 -15.62 24.33
N LEU A 273 8.32 -15.37 25.50
CA LEU A 273 9.04 -15.20 26.75
C LEU A 273 8.93 -16.48 27.58
N ALA A 274 10.07 -17.02 28.00
CA ALA A 274 10.16 -18.06 29.00
C ALA A 274 10.66 -17.45 30.31
N LEU A 275 9.91 -17.63 31.39
CA LEU A 275 10.35 -17.31 32.75
C LEU A 275 10.65 -18.60 33.50
N ARG A 276 11.88 -18.76 33.98
CA ARG A 276 12.32 -19.96 34.69
C ARG A 276 12.27 -19.75 36.21
N PRO A 277 11.92 -20.78 37.00
CA PRO A 277 11.88 -20.66 38.47
C PRO A 277 13.19 -20.24 39.14
N ASP A 278 14.32 -20.35 38.44
CA ASP A 278 15.64 -19.94 38.93
C ASP A 278 15.96 -18.45 38.68
N GLY A 279 14.98 -17.66 38.24
CA GLY A 279 15.14 -16.22 38.01
C GLY A 279 15.78 -15.87 36.67
N ARG A 280 15.88 -16.83 35.73
CA ARG A 280 16.38 -16.59 34.37
C ARG A 280 15.25 -16.48 33.37
N TYR A 281 15.43 -15.66 32.35
CA TYR A 281 14.49 -15.59 31.22
C TYR A 281 15.14 -15.93 29.88
N SER A 282 14.30 -16.26 28.91
CA SER A 282 14.65 -16.35 27.49
C SER A 282 13.55 -15.68 26.68
N LEU A 283 13.88 -14.67 25.90
CA LEU A 283 12.94 -13.88 25.11
C LEU A 283 13.34 -13.97 23.64
N LEU A 284 12.44 -14.54 22.83
CA LEU A 284 12.63 -14.71 21.40
C LEU A 284 11.67 -13.83 20.63
N PHE A 285 12.19 -13.05 19.69
CA PHE A 285 11.44 -12.32 18.68
C PHE A 285 11.65 -13.02 17.34
N TRP A 286 10.59 -13.18 16.57
CA TRP A 286 10.69 -13.61 15.18
C TRP A 286 9.50 -13.14 14.38
N ARG A 287 9.61 -13.22 13.07
CA ARG A 287 8.53 -12.97 12.14
C ARG A 287 8.23 -14.24 11.35
N ILE A 288 6.95 -14.59 11.21
CA ILE A 288 6.53 -15.63 10.26
C ILE A 288 6.18 -14.93 8.96
N HIS A 289 7.06 -15.02 7.98
CA HIS A 289 6.85 -14.32 6.72
C HIS A 289 5.54 -14.79 6.07
N TYR A 290 4.58 -13.86 5.91
CA TYR A 290 3.19 -14.15 5.52
C TYR A 290 3.00 -14.95 4.21
N ARG A 291 4.05 -15.08 3.38
CA ARG A 291 4.04 -15.86 2.13
C ARG A 291 4.82 -17.17 2.23
N SER A 292 6.12 -17.08 2.56
CA SER A 292 7.00 -18.26 2.60
C SER A 292 6.76 -19.12 3.82
N LEU A 293 6.14 -18.54 4.87
CA LEU A 293 5.97 -19.10 6.20
C LEU A 293 7.30 -19.35 6.92
N GLU A 294 8.42 -18.85 6.37
CA GLU A 294 9.72 -18.95 7.01
C GLU A 294 9.76 -18.09 8.27
N ARG A 295 10.53 -18.56 9.26
CA ARG A 295 10.80 -17.83 10.49
C ARG A 295 12.02 -16.97 10.22
N VAL A 296 11.81 -15.67 10.10
CA VAL A 296 12.82 -14.68 9.71
C VAL A 296 12.93 -13.59 10.77
N ASP A 297 13.92 -12.71 10.61
CA ASP A 297 14.16 -11.56 11.49
C ASP A 297 14.26 -11.95 12.98
N VAL A 298 14.90 -13.10 13.23
CA VAL A 298 15.01 -13.73 14.53
C VAL A 298 15.97 -12.95 15.42
N ARG A 299 15.52 -12.57 16.62
CA ARG A 299 16.34 -11.96 17.68
C ARG A 299 16.08 -12.67 19.00
N PHE A 300 17.14 -12.94 19.74
CA PHE A 300 17.06 -13.78 20.93
C PHE A 300 17.84 -13.18 22.09
N TYR A 301 17.18 -13.04 23.24
CA TYR A 301 17.72 -12.48 24.47
C TYR A 301 17.61 -13.48 25.61
N THR A 302 18.59 -13.43 26.51
CA THR A 302 18.60 -14.22 27.75
C THR A 302 19.20 -13.38 28.84
N GLY A 303 18.71 -13.56 30.06
CA GLY A 303 19.19 -12.78 31.19
C GLY A 303 18.54 -13.22 32.49
N THR A 304 18.54 -12.32 33.45
CA THR A 304 17.88 -12.50 34.75
C THR A 304 16.64 -11.62 34.84
N TYR A 305 15.68 -12.06 35.64
CA TYR A 305 14.50 -11.26 35.93
C TYR A 305 14.25 -11.21 37.43
N GLU A 306 13.65 -10.11 37.86
CA GLU A 306 13.21 -9.90 39.23
C GLU A 306 11.69 -9.73 39.26
N ILE A 307 11.07 -10.24 40.31
CA ILE A 307 9.65 -10.00 40.61
C ILE A 307 9.60 -9.06 41.81
N SER A 308 8.85 -7.98 41.70
CA SER A 308 8.62 -7.02 42.77
C SER A 308 7.12 -6.73 42.90
N GLY A 309 6.64 -6.48 44.12
CA GLY A 309 5.29 -6.00 44.35
C GLY A 309 5.27 -4.47 44.42
N ASN A 310 4.26 -3.82 43.84
CA ASN A 310 3.98 -2.41 44.14
C ASN A 310 3.21 -2.27 45.46
N ALA A 311 2.95 -1.03 45.89
CA ALA A 311 2.24 -0.75 47.15
C ALA A 311 0.80 -1.28 47.17
N ASP A 312 0.20 -1.46 46.00
CA ASP A 312 -1.18 -1.90 45.81
C ASP A 312 -1.28 -3.43 45.61
N GLY A 313 -0.15 -4.14 45.61
CA GLY A 313 -0.08 -5.59 45.51
C GLY A 313 0.03 -6.15 44.10
N ASP A 314 0.23 -5.31 43.08
CA ASP A 314 0.49 -5.77 41.72
C ASP A 314 1.91 -6.35 41.61
N GLU A 315 2.04 -7.51 40.98
CA GLU A 315 3.32 -8.16 40.70
C GLU A 315 3.91 -7.63 39.40
N ILE A 316 5.11 -7.06 39.50
CA ILE A 316 5.88 -6.50 38.38
C ILE A 316 7.08 -7.40 38.11
N VAL A 317 7.19 -7.88 36.87
CA VAL A 317 8.35 -8.60 36.35
C VAL A 317 9.26 -7.59 35.65
N ALA A 318 10.52 -7.51 36.07
CA ALA A 318 11.55 -6.71 35.43
C ALA A 318 12.62 -7.61 34.79
N LEU A 319 12.80 -7.52 33.48
CA LEU A 319 13.80 -8.25 32.70
C LEU A 319 15.04 -7.37 32.49
N ASP A 320 16.24 -7.91 32.66
CA ASP A 320 17.50 -7.19 32.42
C ASP A 320 17.89 -7.12 30.92
N ILE A 321 16.97 -6.69 30.05
CA ILE A 321 17.21 -6.63 28.60
C ILE A 321 18.35 -5.65 28.28
N VAL A 322 19.41 -6.15 27.65
CA VAL A 322 20.53 -5.34 27.15
C VAL A 322 20.50 -5.32 25.63
N LEU A 323 20.29 -4.13 25.05
CA LEU A 323 20.31 -3.93 23.61
C LEU A 323 21.69 -4.22 23.00
N ARG A 324 21.69 -4.85 21.83
CA ARG A 324 22.84 -5.28 21.04
C ARG A 324 22.85 -4.55 19.70
N ALA A 325 23.90 -4.75 18.91
CA ALA A 325 24.02 -4.13 17.59
C ALA A 325 22.94 -4.60 16.59
N ASP A 326 22.37 -5.79 16.80
CA ASP A 326 21.29 -6.38 16.01
C ASP A 326 19.88 -6.11 16.60
N SER A 327 19.79 -5.36 17.69
CA SER A 327 18.51 -5.03 18.34
C SER A 327 17.72 -3.99 17.56
N SER A 328 16.39 -4.08 17.64
CA SER A 328 15.52 -2.94 17.31
C SER A 328 15.47 -1.99 18.50
N GLY A 329 15.30 -0.69 18.23
CA GLY A 329 15.22 0.34 19.29
C GLY A 329 13.98 0.26 20.20
N GLY A 330 13.09 -0.71 19.98
CA GLY A 330 11.95 -0.98 20.85
C GLY A 330 11.94 -2.39 21.45
N ASP A 331 13.02 -3.18 21.28
CA ASP A 331 13.11 -4.53 21.87
C ASP A 331 13.20 -4.48 23.42
N ASP A 332 13.61 -3.34 24.00
CA ASP A 332 13.64 -3.08 25.44
C ASP A 332 12.28 -2.65 26.01
N ASN A 333 11.27 -2.39 25.19
CA ASN A 333 9.91 -2.10 25.67
C ASN A 333 9.20 -3.31 26.33
N ASP A 334 9.86 -4.47 26.38
CA ASP A 334 9.42 -5.69 27.06
C ASP A 334 10.12 -5.88 28.43
N ASP A 335 10.94 -4.90 28.87
CA ASP A 335 11.73 -4.96 30.10
C ASP A 335 10.88 -4.95 31.38
N ARG A 336 9.67 -4.39 31.35
CA ARG A 336 8.78 -4.28 32.50
C ARG A 336 7.37 -4.75 32.16
N LEU A 337 6.91 -5.76 32.90
CA LEU A 337 5.61 -6.39 32.71
C LEU A 337 4.84 -6.44 34.03
N VAL A 338 3.51 -6.31 33.99
CA VAL A 338 2.62 -6.49 35.14
C VAL A 338 1.87 -7.81 34.99
N ALA A 339 1.90 -8.66 36.01
CA ALA A 339 1.15 -9.90 35.99
C ALA A 339 -0.35 -9.64 36.19
N MET A 340 -1.16 -10.37 35.42
CA MET A 340 -2.61 -10.37 35.56
C MET A 340 -3.11 -11.81 35.57
N HIS A 341 -3.98 -12.11 36.54
CA HIS A 341 -4.57 -13.44 36.71
C HIS A 341 -6.10 -13.32 36.75
N SER A 342 -6.77 -14.04 35.84
CA SER A 342 -8.23 -14.13 35.80
C SER A 342 -8.64 -15.58 35.52
N GLY A 343 -9.15 -16.26 36.55
CA GLY A 343 -9.42 -17.69 36.51
C GLY A 343 -8.17 -18.51 36.13
N GLU A 344 -8.25 -19.26 35.04
CA GLU A 344 -7.12 -20.04 34.50
C GLU A 344 -6.21 -19.21 33.56
N THR A 345 -6.60 -17.98 33.23
CA THR A 345 -5.84 -17.10 32.33
C THR A 345 -4.78 -16.37 33.12
N SER A 346 -3.53 -16.45 32.65
CA SER A 346 -2.43 -15.62 33.14
C SER A 346 -1.85 -14.82 31.98
N LEU A 347 -1.82 -13.51 32.12
CA LEU A 347 -1.20 -12.59 31.16
C LEU A 347 -0.06 -11.82 31.83
N LEU A 348 0.88 -11.35 31.00
CA LEU A 348 1.88 -10.36 31.37
C LEU A 348 1.63 -9.11 30.50
N LEU A 349 1.25 -8.01 31.13
CA LEU A 349 0.89 -6.76 30.45
C LEU A 349 2.14 -5.87 30.35
N ARG A 350 2.44 -5.33 29.18
CA ARG A 350 3.60 -4.44 29.01
C ARG A 350 3.31 -3.11 29.69
N VAL A 351 4.21 -2.67 30.59
CA VAL A 351 4.00 -1.45 31.37
C VAL A 351 3.83 -0.22 30.48
N TYR A 352 4.60 -0.12 29.40
CA TYR A 352 4.52 0.98 28.43
C TYR A 352 3.16 1.06 27.71
N GLU A 353 2.42 -0.04 27.65
CA GLU A 353 1.17 -0.16 26.89
C GLU A 353 -0.07 -0.10 27.80
N LEU A 354 0.09 0.05 29.12
CA LEU A 354 -1.06 0.04 30.06
C LEU A 354 -2.10 1.11 29.75
N GLY A 355 -1.67 2.29 29.29
CA GLY A 355 -2.59 3.36 28.86
C GLY A 355 -3.43 2.96 27.64
N ASP A 356 -2.84 2.26 26.68
CA ASP A 356 -3.52 1.77 25.48
C ASP A 356 -4.44 0.59 25.81
N ILE A 357 -4.00 -0.33 26.68
CA ILE A 357 -4.84 -1.41 27.21
C ILE A 357 -6.05 -0.82 27.96
N ALA A 358 -5.83 0.13 28.86
CA ALA A 358 -6.91 0.78 29.61
C ALA A 358 -7.92 1.46 28.67
N THR A 359 -7.41 2.10 27.61
CA THR A 359 -8.24 2.71 26.58
C THR A 359 -9.06 1.67 25.83
N ALA A 360 -8.45 0.53 25.49
CA ALA A 360 -9.16 -0.54 24.80
C ALA A 360 -10.27 -1.17 25.66
N ILE A 361 -9.99 -1.39 26.95
CA ILE A 361 -10.97 -1.96 27.90
C ILE A 361 -12.10 -0.95 28.14
N GLY A 362 -11.75 0.30 28.45
CA GLY A 362 -12.71 1.38 28.70
C GLY A 362 -13.50 1.84 27.47
N GLY A 363 -13.02 1.52 26.26
CA GLY A 363 -13.69 1.82 24.99
C GLY A 363 -14.57 0.67 24.49
N TRP A 364 -13.99 -0.52 24.35
CA TRP A 364 -14.60 -1.66 23.65
C TRP A 364 -14.67 -2.98 24.42
N ASP A 365 -14.29 -3.01 25.71
CA ASP A 365 -14.26 -4.23 26.52
C ASP A 365 -13.30 -5.30 25.95
N LYS A 366 -12.19 -4.82 25.38
CA LYS A 366 -11.11 -5.62 24.80
C LYS A 366 -9.78 -5.28 25.44
N MET A 367 -8.84 -6.23 25.41
CA MET A 367 -7.46 -6.02 25.88
C MET A 367 -6.61 -5.11 24.96
N GLY A 368 -7.13 -4.71 23.79
CA GLY A 368 -6.37 -3.98 22.79
C GLY A 368 -5.45 -4.89 21.98
N ARG A 369 -4.53 -4.31 21.21
CA ARG A 369 -3.67 -5.11 20.32
C ARG A 369 -2.93 -6.18 21.11
N SER A 370 -2.82 -7.37 20.54
CA SER A 370 -2.16 -8.51 21.18
C SER A 370 -0.64 -8.35 21.34
N GLU A 371 -0.05 -7.29 20.79
CA GLU A 371 1.32 -6.84 21.11
C GLU A 371 1.46 -6.16 22.48
N TYR A 372 0.37 -5.78 23.13
CA TYR A 372 0.40 -5.09 24.41
C TYR A 372 0.56 -6.04 25.61
N TYR A 373 0.30 -7.33 25.40
CA TYR A 373 0.36 -8.35 26.45
C TYR A 373 0.94 -9.65 25.92
N PHE A 374 1.45 -10.46 26.83
CA PHE A 374 1.79 -11.85 26.58
C PHE A 374 0.78 -12.76 27.26
N ARG A 375 0.34 -13.80 26.56
CA ARG A 375 -0.55 -14.82 27.08
C ARG A 375 0.22 -16.07 27.45
N ARG A 376 -0.06 -16.63 28.62
CA ARG A 376 0.51 -17.93 29.00
C ARG A 376 0.09 -19.02 28.00
N VAL A 377 1.05 -19.82 27.56
CA VAL A 377 0.88 -20.89 26.57
C VAL A 377 1.68 -22.13 26.94
N THR A 378 1.38 -23.25 26.28
CA THR A 378 2.29 -24.41 26.23
C THR A 378 2.79 -24.62 24.80
N LEU A 379 3.93 -25.30 24.63
CA LEU A 379 4.46 -25.61 23.29
C LEU A 379 3.52 -26.45 22.42
N HIS A 380 2.68 -27.28 23.04
CA HIS A 380 1.73 -28.16 22.35
C HIS A 380 0.37 -27.51 22.08
N GLU A 381 0.15 -26.30 22.61
CA GLU A 381 -1.08 -25.56 22.37
C GLU A 381 -1.20 -25.16 20.90
N ALA A 382 -2.43 -25.09 20.40
CA ALA A 382 -2.72 -24.64 19.05
C ALA A 382 -2.18 -23.22 18.83
N PHE A 383 -1.49 -23.00 17.71
CA PHE A 383 -1.03 -21.67 17.31
C PHE A 383 -2.18 -20.92 16.62
N VAL A 384 -2.92 -20.17 17.43
CA VAL A 384 -4.09 -19.40 16.98
C VAL A 384 -3.70 -17.95 16.77
N GLU A 385 -4.09 -17.40 15.62
CA GLU A 385 -3.95 -15.98 15.31
C GLU A 385 -4.76 -15.15 16.31
N GLU A 386 -4.12 -14.14 16.90
CA GLU A 386 -4.78 -13.23 17.82
C GLU A 386 -5.69 -12.26 17.03
N PRO A 387 -6.90 -11.94 17.52
CA PRO A 387 -7.74 -10.93 16.87
C PRO A 387 -7.03 -9.57 16.82
N SER A 388 -7.22 -8.82 15.72
CA SER A 388 -6.59 -7.49 15.54
C SER A 388 -6.90 -6.50 16.66
N ASP A 389 -8.12 -6.55 17.18
CA ASP A 389 -8.61 -5.69 18.27
C ASP A 389 -8.42 -6.34 19.66
N GLY A 390 -7.71 -7.47 19.71
CA GLY A 390 -7.43 -8.20 20.94
C GLY A 390 -8.52 -9.13 21.42
N ARG A 391 -8.21 -9.78 22.53
CA ARG A 391 -9.15 -10.63 23.26
C ARG A 391 -10.15 -9.81 24.06
N ALA A 392 -11.25 -10.45 24.46
CA ALA A 392 -12.15 -9.87 25.46
C ALA A 392 -11.38 -9.54 26.75
N ALA A 393 -11.70 -8.40 27.35
CA ALA A 393 -11.13 -8.02 28.63
C ALA A 393 -11.60 -8.99 29.74
N PRO A 394 -10.74 -9.35 30.69
CA PRO A 394 -11.18 -10.00 31.92
C PRO A 394 -12.13 -9.11 32.75
N PRO A 395 -12.83 -9.68 33.74
CA PRO A 395 -13.58 -8.90 34.71
C PRO A 395 -12.72 -7.80 35.34
N PHE A 396 -13.31 -6.63 35.57
CA PHE A 396 -12.60 -5.46 36.11
C PHE A 396 -11.84 -5.77 37.41
N ASP A 397 -12.46 -6.53 38.31
CA ASP A 397 -11.89 -6.91 39.61
C ASP A 397 -10.66 -7.84 39.49
N ASP A 398 -10.47 -8.50 38.35
CA ASP A 398 -9.31 -9.36 38.07
C ASP A 398 -8.15 -8.58 37.43
N LEU A 399 -8.37 -7.30 37.05
CA LEU A 399 -7.33 -6.47 36.46
C LEU A 399 -6.32 -6.00 37.53
N PRO A 400 -5.04 -5.79 37.21
CA PRO A 400 -4.09 -5.19 38.15
C PRO A 400 -4.54 -3.79 38.59
N HIS A 401 -4.27 -3.41 39.83
CA HIS A 401 -4.70 -2.12 40.40
C HIS A 401 -4.17 -0.93 39.60
N ILE A 402 -2.92 -1.01 39.14
CA ILE A 402 -2.33 0.00 38.24
C ILE A 402 -3.14 0.19 36.96
N LEU A 403 -3.75 -0.88 36.44
CA LEU A 403 -4.61 -0.82 35.25
C LEU A 403 -6.03 -0.36 35.61
N GLN A 404 -6.60 -0.84 36.72
CA GLN A 404 -7.90 -0.39 37.23
C GLN A 404 -7.92 1.13 37.43
N ALA A 405 -6.86 1.70 38.01
CA ALA A 405 -6.72 3.14 38.22
C ALA A 405 -6.71 3.96 36.91
N MET A 406 -6.42 3.32 35.78
CA MET A 406 -6.39 3.94 34.45
C MET A 406 -7.69 3.77 33.65
N ILE A 407 -8.60 2.90 34.09
CA ILE A 407 -9.86 2.60 33.40
C ILE A 407 -10.98 3.39 34.08
N HIS A 408 -11.63 4.23 33.29
CA HIS A 408 -12.81 4.95 33.73
C HIS A 408 -14.02 4.03 33.70
N VAL A 409 -14.44 3.52 34.87
CA VAL A 409 -15.63 2.66 35.03
C VAL A 409 -16.88 3.39 34.52
N GLU A 410 -17.02 4.67 34.89
CA GLU A 410 -17.95 5.58 34.23
C GLU A 410 -17.25 6.26 33.06
N PRO A 411 -17.78 6.20 31.82
CA PRO A 411 -17.15 6.85 30.69
C PRO A 411 -16.98 8.35 30.92
N LEU A 412 -15.79 8.87 30.63
CA LEU A 412 -15.58 10.31 30.64
C LEU A 412 -16.51 10.95 29.62
N ARG A 413 -17.06 12.11 29.99
CA ARG A 413 -17.95 12.91 29.16
C ARG A 413 -17.38 14.31 29.07
N THR A 414 -17.05 14.73 27.86
CA THR A 414 -16.42 16.03 27.58
C THR A 414 -17.22 16.77 26.52
N THR A 415 -17.19 18.09 26.59
CA THR A 415 -17.91 18.99 25.69
C THR A 415 -16.95 19.69 24.74
N ILE A 416 -17.32 19.78 23.47
CA ILE A 416 -16.61 20.61 22.51
C ILE A 416 -16.84 22.09 22.85
N THR A 417 -15.77 22.80 23.19
CA THR A 417 -15.80 24.23 23.51
C THR A 417 -15.42 25.12 22.33
N HIS A 418 -14.66 24.57 21.38
CA HIS A 418 -14.24 25.26 20.16
C HIS A 418 -14.10 24.27 19.00
N VAL A 419 -14.44 24.71 17.79
CA VAL A 419 -14.23 23.98 16.54
C VAL A 419 -13.37 24.87 15.66
N ALA A 420 -12.20 24.38 15.24
CA ALA A 420 -11.31 25.10 14.33
C ALA A 420 -11.89 25.17 12.92
N ASP A 421 -11.34 26.05 12.08
CA ASP A 421 -11.70 26.08 10.67
C ASP A 421 -11.20 24.79 9.97
N PRO A 422 -12.04 24.11 9.17
CA PRO A 422 -11.63 22.92 8.44
C PRO A 422 -10.53 23.25 7.41
N ASN A 423 -9.49 22.43 7.34
CA ASN A 423 -8.48 22.54 6.30
C ASN A 423 -8.94 21.80 5.04
N LEU A 424 -9.48 22.55 4.08
CA LEU A 424 -10.02 21.99 2.83
C LEU A 424 -8.95 21.35 1.93
N ASP A 425 -7.68 21.73 2.10
CA ASP A 425 -6.57 21.15 1.33
C ASP A 425 -6.21 19.73 1.80
N GLU A 426 -6.72 19.32 2.98
CA GLU A 426 -6.55 17.98 3.56
C GLU A 426 -7.81 17.11 3.44
N GLU A 427 -8.87 17.59 2.77
CA GLU A 427 -10.08 16.80 2.47
C GLU A 427 -9.81 15.77 1.36
N ASP A 428 -10.37 14.57 1.50
CA ASP A 428 -10.40 13.53 0.47
C ASP A 428 -11.85 13.14 0.19
N ASP A 429 -12.31 13.33 -1.05
CA ASP A 429 -13.70 13.10 -1.48
C ASP A 429 -14.79 13.70 -0.55
N GLY A 430 -14.51 14.87 0.04
CA GLY A 430 -15.41 15.59 0.94
C GLY A 430 -15.45 15.02 2.36
N GLU A 431 -14.57 14.08 2.70
CA GLU A 431 -14.28 13.65 4.05
C GLU A 431 -13.05 14.38 4.58
N GLY A 432 -13.14 14.87 5.81
CA GLY A 432 -12.04 15.59 6.45
C GLY A 432 -11.99 15.34 7.94
N THR A 433 -10.94 15.86 8.57
CA THR A 433 -10.81 15.91 10.03
C THR A 433 -10.71 17.37 10.46
N VAL A 434 -11.47 17.76 11.47
CA VAL A 434 -11.39 19.11 12.05
C VAL A 434 -10.97 19.02 13.50
N MET A 435 -10.07 19.92 13.91
CA MET A 435 -9.59 19.99 15.28
C MET A 435 -10.64 20.71 16.15
N CYS A 436 -10.98 20.10 17.28
CA CYS A 436 -11.92 20.63 18.25
C CYS A 436 -11.25 20.70 19.63
N THR A 437 -11.49 21.75 20.39
CA THR A 437 -11.04 21.87 21.78
C THR A 437 -12.10 21.33 22.73
N LEU A 438 -11.64 20.60 23.74
CA LEU A 438 -12.44 19.96 24.77
C LEU A 438 -12.32 20.68 26.11
N ASP A 439 -13.34 20.56 26.96
CA ASP A 439 -13.39 21.11 28.32
C ASP A 439 -12.70 20.25 29.39
N LEU A 440 -12.27 19.04 29.03
CA LEU A 440 -11.47 18.15 29.87
C LEU A 440 -10.07 17.99 29.30
N GLY A 441 -9.12 17.68 30.19
CA GLY A 441 -7.70 17.52 29.88
C GLY A 441 -7.06 16.26 30.45
N GLU A 442 -5.73 16.28 30.51
CA GLU A 442 -4.90 15.20 31.07
C GLU A 442 -5.22 14.91 32.55
N ASP A 443 -5.39 15.97 33.35
CA ASP A 443 -5.65 15.85 34.79
C ASP A 443 -7.06 15.30 35.07
N ASP A 444 -7.96 15.41 34.09
CA ASP A 444 -9.32 14.85 34.12
C ASP A 444 -9.36 13.39 33.61
N GLY A 445 -8.21 12.84 33.24
CA GLY A 445 -8.04 11.45 32.83
C GLY A 445 -8.15 11.19 31.32
N LEU A 446 -8.18 12.24 30.49
CA LEU A 446 -8.01 12.07 29.04
C LEU A 446 -6.56 11.74 28.69
N ARG A 447 -6.33 11.04 27.58
CA ARG A 447 -5.00 10.62 27.12
C ARG A 447 -4.81 10.90 25.64
N PHE A 448 -3.56 11.10 25.24
CA PHE A 448 -3.19 11.20 23.83
C PHE A 448 -3.61 9.94 23.07
N ASN A 449 -4.06 10.10 21.83
CA ASN A 449 -4.56 9.03 20.96
C ASN A 449 -5.78 8.26 21.49
N MET A 450 -6.42 8.73 22.57
CA MET A 450 -7.63 8.11 23.07
C MET A 450 -8.81 8.45 22.14
N PRO A 451 -9.61 7.45 21.72
CA PRO A 451 -10.76 7.66 20.86
C PRO A 451 -11.93 8.23 21.67
N LEU A 452 -12.71 9.07 21.00
CA LEU A 452 -13.90 9.70 21.54
C LEU A 452 -15.07 9.58 20.55
N TYR A 453 -16.26 9.40 21.10
CA TYR A 453 -17.49 9.12 20.34
C TYR A 453 -18.63 9.99 20.82
N SER A 454 -19.53 10.38 19.92
CA SER A 454 -20.80 10.94 20.38
C SER A 454 -21.62 9.87 21.12
N PRO A 455 -22.25 10.20 22.27
CA PRO A 455 -23.16 9.30 22.96
C PRO A 455 -24.34 8.90 22.05
N PRO A 456 -24.82 7.64 22.14
CA PRO A 456 -25.86 7.11 21.24
C PRO A 456 -27.21 7.83 21.36
N ASP A 457 -27.48 8.47 22.50
CA ASP A 457 -28.69 9.25 22.79
C ASP A 457 -28.70 10.65 22.16
N THR A 458 -27.57 11.11 21.60
CA THR A 458 -27.48 12.45 20.98
C THR A 458 -27.96 12.50 19.53
N GLY A 459 -28.11 11.35 18.87
CA GLY A 459 -28.38 11.29 17.42
C GLY A 459 -27.22 11.79 16.55
N ARG A 460 -26.06 12.06 17.16
CA ARG A 460 -24.82 12.43 16.46
C ARG A 460 -24.00 11.17 16.22
N HIS A 461 -23.16 11.17 15.19
CA HIS A 461 -22.26 10.05 14.84
C HIS A 461 -20.79 10.51 14.76
N LEU A 462 -20.39 11.36 15.70
CA LEU A 462 -19.05 11.90 15.76
C LEU A 462 -18.07 10.85 16.27
N LYS A 463 -16.90 10.79 15.65
CA LYS A 463 -15.78 9.97 16.06
C LYS A 463 -14.48 10.75 15.89
N GLY A 464 -13.64 10.76 16.91
CA GLY A 464 -12.38 11.46 16.88
C GLY A 464 -11.32 10.85 17.79
N TRP A 465 -10.09 11.35 17.66
CA TRP A 465 -8.93 10.95 18.46
C TRP A 465 -8.26 12.18 19.04
N ILE A 466 -7.79 12.08 20.28
CA ILE A 466 -7.08 13.19 20.92
C ILE A 466 -5.67 13.32 20.33
N TRP A 467 -5.33 14.52 19.87
CA TRP A 467 -4.05 14.84 19.21
C TRP A 467 -3.19 15.83 19.99
N LYS A 468 -3.77 16.63 20.89
CA LYS A 468 -2.98 17.50 21.77
C LYS A 468 -3.52 17.44 23.19
N MET A 469 -2.59 17.34 24.13
CA MET A 469 -2.88 17.29 25.55
C MET A 469 -2.59 18.64 26.20
N ALA A 470 -3.47 19.06 27.10
CA ALA A 470 -3.17 20.02 28.15
C ALA A 470 -3.89 19.60 29.44
N PRO A 471 -3.48 20.14 30.62
CA PRO A 471 -3.99 19.67 31.90
C PRO A 471 -5.52 19.67 32.04
N HIS A 472 -6.20 20.71 31.54
CA HIS A 472 -7.65 20.89 31.64
C HIS A 472 -8.32 21.23 30.29
N ALA A 473 -7.65 20.94 29.17
CA ALA A 473 -8.22 21.11 27.83
C ALA A 473 -7.41 20.28 26.82
N CYS A 474 -8.06 19.43 26.04
CA CYS A 474 -7.43 18.67 24.97
C CYS A 474 -7.93 19.11 23.60
N GLU A 475 -7.14 18.82 22.55
CA GLU A 475 -7.61 18.92 21.18
C GLU A 475 -7.88 17.53 20.60
N VAL A 476 -9.07 17.34 20.04
CA VAL A 476 -9.52 16.13 19.36
C VAL A 476 -9.72 16.40 17.87
N GLY A 477 -9.21 15.51 17.03
CA GLY A 477 -9.46 15.52 15.59
C GLY A 477 -10.71 14.70 15.33
N VAL A 478 -11.80 15.36 14.94
CA VAL A 478 -13.10 14.73 14.70
C VAL A 478 -13.35 14.65 13.21
N LYS A 479 -13.75 13.46 12.74
CA LYS A 479 -14.09 13.26 11.34
C LYS A 479 -15.41 13.93 10.98
N TYR A 480 -15.49 14.48 9.78
CA TYR A 480 -16.72 15.00 9.19
C TYR A 480 -16.81 14.63 7.71
N ARG A 481 -18.02 14.73 7.15
CA ARG A 481 -18.28 14.62 5.71
C ARG A 481 -19.12 15.79 5.23
N ARG A 482 -18.88 16.23 4.00
CA ARG A 482 -19.65 17.28 3.32
C ARG A 482 -20.83 16.71 2.52
N GLY A 483 -21.94 17.43 2.56
CA GLY A 483 -23.11 17.21 1.72
C GLY A 483 -22.88 17.60 0.26
N GLN A 484 -23.88 17.35 -0.59
CA GLN A 484 -23.82 17.68 -2.02
C GLN A 484 -23.70 19.18 -2.30
N ASP A 485 -24.10 20.02 -1.35
CA ASP A 485 -23.99 21.48 -1.41
C ASP A 485 -22.65 22.00 -0.87
N GLY A 486 -21.77 21.11 -0.43
CA GLY A 486 -20.49 21.45 0.18
C GLY A 486 -20.62 21.97 1.62
N THR A 487 -21.76 21.86 2.28
CA THR A 487 -21.86 22.12 3.71
C THR A 487 -21.45 20.89 4.51
N ILE A 488 -20.94 21.08 5.73
CA ILE A 488 -20.65 19.97 6.63
C ILE A 488 -21.98 19.57 7.29
N GLU A 489 -22.60 18.49 6.82
CA GLU A 489 -23.94 18.06 7.28
C GLU A 489 -23.88 17.37 8.66
N ASP A 490 -22.79 16.63 8.95
CA ASP A 490 -22.64 15.79 10.15
C ASP A 490 -21.32 16.05 10.94
N GLY A 491 -20.79 17.28 10.88
CA GLY A 491 -19.54 17.64 11.56
C GLY A 491 -19.74 18.16 12.98
N PRO A 492 -18.66 18.25 13.78
CA PRO A 492 -18.72 18.68 15.17
C PRO A 492 -19.17 20.14 15.31
N ALA A 493 -19.86 20.43 16.41
CA ALA A 493 -20.31 21.76 16.79
C ALA A 493 -19.98 22.04 18.26
N ILE A 494 -19.86 23.33 18.61
CA ILE A 494 -19.72 23.76 20.00
C ILE A 494 -20.93 23.28 20.80
N GLY A 495 -20.67 22.63 21.94
CA GLY A 495 -21.68 22.04 22.81
C GLY A 495 -21.94 20.54 22.55
N ASP A 496 -21.40 19.95 21.48
CA ASP A 496 -21.47 18.50 21.29
C ASP A 496 -20.72 17.79 22.42
N ILE A 497 -21.31 16.68 22.89
CA ILE A 497 -20.73 15.83 23.92
C ILE A 497 -20.03 14.66 23.24
N LEU A 498 -18.81 14.38 23.69
CA LEU A 498 -18.07 13.18 23.35
C LEU A 498 -17.79 12.34 24.60
N THR A 499 -17.68 11.03 24.41
CA THR A 499 -17.42 10.06 25.47
C THR A 499 -16.40 9.01 25.07
N THR A 500 -15.69 8.46 26.06
CA THR A 500 -14.67 7.42 25.86
C THR A 500 -15.26 6.04 25.55
N ARG A 501 -16.56 5.82 25.78
CA ARG A 501 -17.24 4.55 25.46
C ARG A 501 -17.64 4.52 23.99
N ALA A 502 -17.22 3.48 23.28
CA ALA A 502 -17.72 3.25 21.94
C ALA A 502 -19.23 2.93 21.96
N PRO A 503 -20.02 3.43 21.00
CA PRO A 503 -21.41 3.01 20.86
C PRO A 503 -21.45 1.52 20.54
N SER A 504 -22.44 0.80 21.10
CA SER A 504 -22.70 -0.58 20.73
C SER A 504 -22.93 -0.66 19.22
N GLU A 505 -22.21 -1.52 18.51
CA GLU A 505 -22.55 -1.82 17.12
C GLU A 505 -23.96 -2.43 17.09
N GLY A 506 -24.89 -1.73 16.44
CA GLY A 506 -26.28 -2.17 16.25
C GLY A 506 -26.45 -3.08 15.05
#